data_AF-A0A3B0ME20-F1
#
_entry.id   AF-A0A3B0ME20-F1
#
_cell.length_a   1.000
_cell.length_b   1.000
_cell.length_c   1.000
_cell.angle_alpha   90.00
_cell.angle_beta   90.00
_cell.angle_gamma   90.00
#
_symmetry.space_group_name_H-M   'P 1'
#
loop_
_entity.id
_entity.type
_entity.pdbx_description
1 polymer ?
#
loop_
_entity_poly.entity_id
_entity_poly.type
_entity_poly.pdbx_seq_one_letter_code
_entity_poly.pdbx_strand_id
1 'polypeptide(L)'
;MHLRDGIPFCADLAQQTMPGNLELMEKPQENETLERAEYLVYAATWEGILLEIRHCPCWFSMPDDDFVTQHIEIRSQDKRLLPITETGYRSHFMNGDEALAEFDNDPVAFVLWWLDEAAKDPLWKRKAEDDRQGSLF
;
A
#
# COMPACT_ATOMS: atom_id res chain seq x y z
N MET A 1 -25.70 32.93 -15.71
CA MET A 1 -24.77 32.47 -14.65
C MET A 1 -24.27 31.12 -15.10
N HIS A 2 -22.98 31.04 -15.42
CA HIS A 2 -22.35 29.96 -16.20
C HIS A 2 -21.67 28.95 -15.26
N LEU A 3 -21.80 27.64 -15.61
CA LEU A 3 -20.84 26.52 -15.45
C LEU A 3 -20.65 25.97 -14.01
N ARG A 4 -20.60 24.67 -13.71
CA ARG A 4 -20.56 23.41 -14.49
C ARG A 4 -20.95 22.26 -13.54
N ASP A 5 -21.98 21.50 -13.91
CA ASP A 5 -22.12 20.09 -13.52
C ASP A 5 -21.22 19.24 -14.43
N GLY A 6 -20.62 18.19 -13.89
CA GLY A 6 -20.13 17.07 -14.69
C GLY A 6 -18.96 16.33 -14.10
N ILE A 7 -19.17 15.05 -13.74
CA ILE A 7 -18.35 13.92 -14.21
C ILE A 7 -19.31 12.74 -14.48
N PRO A 8 -19.16 12.00 -15.61
CA PRO A 8 -20.22 11.16 -16.15
C PRO A 8 -20.14 9.71 -15.67
N PHE A 9 -21.32 9.21 -15.32
CA PHE A 9 -21.75 7.82 -15.43
C PHE A 9 -21.49 7.34 -16.88
N CYS A 10 -20.67 6.32 -17.07
CA CYS A 10 -20.47 5.67 -18.37
C CYS A 10 -20.76 4.18 -18.23
N ALA A 11 -22.02 3.83 -18.44
CA ALA A 11 -22.47 2.48 -18.76
C ALA A 11 -23.20 2.56 -20.12
N ASP A 12 -22.56 2.05 -21.19
CA ASP A 12 -23.18 1.67 -22.46
C ASP A 12 -22.09 0.91 -23.26
N LEU A 13 -22.17 -0.40 -23.50
CA LEU A 13 -23.00 -1.16 -24.45
C LEU A 13 -22.13 -1.71 -25.59
N ALA A 14 -21.98 -3.04 -25.65
CA ALA A 14 -21.87 -3.79 -26.90
C ALA A 14 -21.97 -5.30 -26.62
N GLN A 15 -23.14 -5.87 -26.85
CA GLN A 15 -23.33 -7.31 -27.06
C GLN A 15 -23.32 -7.59 -28.56
N GLN A 16 -22.48 -8.53 -29.00
CA GLN A 16 -22.61 -9.27 -30.26
C GLN A 16 -21.83 -10.60 -30.18
N THR A 17 -22.29 -11.56 -30.99
CA THR A 17 -22.37 -13.02 -30.74
C THR A 17 -21.24 -13.86 -31.37
N MET A 18 -20.73 -14.87 -30.62
CA MET A 18 -20.17 -16.25 -30.89
C MET A 18 -19.56 -16.63 -32.29
N PRO A 19 -18.86 -17.79 -32.51
CA PRO A 19 -18.34 -18.84 -31.61
C PRO A 19 -16.89 -19.32 -31.88
N GLY A 20 -16.29 -19.98 -30.87
CA GLY A 20 -15.48 -21.20 -31.05
C GLY A 20 -13.99 -21.04 -31.44
N ASN A 21 -13.09 -21.32 -30.49
CA ASN A 21 -12.13 -22.42 -30.64
C ASN A 21 -11.57 -22.81 -29.26
N LEU A 22 -11.48 -24.11 -29.02
CA LEU A 22 -11.04 -24.73 -27.78
C LEU A 22 -9.51 -24.79 -27.78
N GLU A 23 -8.85 -23.91 -27.03
CA GLU A 23 -7.42 -24.06 -26.75
C GLU A 23 -7.13 -23.69 -25.29
N LEU A 24 -6.97 -24.75 -24.49
CA LEU A 24 -6.30 -24.81 -23.19
C LEU A 24 -6.57 -23.62 -22.24
N MET A 25 -7.74 -23.65 -21.59
CA MET A 25 -8.05 -22.74 -20.48
C MET A 25 -7.05 -22.98 -19.34
N GLU A 26 -6.09 -22.05 -19.26
CA GLU A 26 -5.49 -21.64 -18.00
C GLU A 26 -6.59 -21.55 -16.94
N LYS A 27 -6.31 -22.14 -15.78
CA LYS A 27 -7.26 -22.26 -14.66
C LYS A 27 -8.04 -20.96 -14.53
N PRO A 28 -9.39 -20.99 -14.49
CA PRO A 28 -10.16 -19.79 -14.31
C PRO A 28 -9.74 -19.20 -12.97
N GLN A 29 -9.01 -18.09 -13.01
CA GLN A 29 -8.99 -17.15 -11.90
C GLN A 29 -10.40 -16.59 -11.90
N GLU A 30 -11.29 -17.28 -11.18
CA GLU A 30 -12.61 -16.81 -10.83
C GLU A 30 -12.42 -15.48 -10.11
N ASN A 31 -12.50 -14.45 -10.93
CA ASN A 31 -12.55 -13.04 -10.62
C ASN A 31 -13.92 -12.74 -10.02
N GLU A 32 -14.17 -13.35 -8.86
CA GLU A 32 -15.21 -12.90 -7.97
C GLU A 32 -14.81 -11.49 -7.54
N THR A 33 -15.58 -10.53 -8.03
CA THR A 33 -15.40 -9.10 -7.82
C THR A 33 -15.71 -8.80 -6.36
N LEU A 34 -14.75 -9.09 -5.48
CA LEU A 34 -14.57 -8.31 -4.26
C LEU A 34 -14.16 -6.93 -4.76
N GLU A 35 -14.87 -5.88 -4.40
CA GLU A 35 -14.40 -4.50 -4.54
C GLU A 35 -13.11 -4.37 -3.71
N ARG A 36 -12.00 -4.77 -4.33
CA ARG A 36 -10.72 -4.95 -3.69
C ARG A 36 -10.15 -3.56 -3.60
N ALA A 37 -10.16 -3.00 -2.39
CA ALA A 37 -9.62 -1.68 -2.08
C ALA A 37 -8.39 -1.37 -2.96
N GLU A 38 -8.47 -0.30 -3.76
CA GLU A 38 -7.42 0.00 -4.74
C GLU A 38 -6.15 0.41 -4.00
N TYR A 39 -5.05 -0.30 -4.27
CA TYR A 39 -3.74 0.02 -3.71
C TYR A 39 -2.90 0.76 -4.74
N LEU A 40 -2.46 1.95 -4.36
CA LEU A 40 -1.37 2.64 -5.02
C LEU A 40 -0.06 2.01 -4.54
N VAL A 41 0.84 1.69 -5.47
CA VAL A 41 2.11 1.01 -5.17
C VAL A 41 3.26 1.94 -5.50
N TYR A 42 4.18 2.07 -4.54
CA TYR A 42 5.34 2.94 -4.61
C TYR A 42 6.61 2.14 -4.31
N ALA A 43 7.69 2.51 -4.98
CA ALA A 43 9.03 2.02 -4.68
C ALA A 43 9.85 3.13 -4.04
N ALA A 44 10.55 2.83 -2.95
CA ALA A 44 11.43 3.76 -2.26
C ALA A 44 12.71 3.05 -1.79
N THR A 45 13.74 3.80 -1.45
CA THR A 45 14.97 3.26 -0.85
C THR A 45 15.26 3.96 0.45
N TRP A 46 15.49 3.18 1.52
CA TRP A 46 15.81 3.68 2.86
C TRP A 46 17.07 2.97 3.38
N GLU A 47 18.13 3.72 3.70
CA GLU A 47 19.46 3.19 4.06
C GLU A 47 19.99 2.06 3.14
N GLY A 48 19.69 2.14 1.83
CA GLY A 48 20.07 1.10 0.86
C GLY A 48 19.23 -0.18 0.93
N ILE A 49 18.10 -0.17 1.65
CA ILE A 49 17.05 -1.19 1.63
C ILE A 49 15.97 -0.74 0.65
N LEU A 50 15.67 -1.57 -0.34
CA LEU A 50 14.58 -1.32 -1.28
C LEU A 50 13.24 -1.66 -0.62
N LEU A 51 12.30 -0.73 -0.71
CA LEU A 51 10.97 -0.82 -0.11
C LEU A 51 9.89 -0.82 -1.19
N GLU A 52 8.88 -1.66 -1.00
CA GLU A 52 7.57 -1.58 -1.64
C GLU A 52 6.57 -1.06 -0.63
N ILE A 53 5.94 0.08 -0.93
CA ILE A 53 4.92 0.72 -0.11
C ILE A 53 3.61 0.61 -0.87
N ARG A 54 2.58 0.06 -0.24
CA ARG A 54 1.24 -0.05 -0.82
C ARG A 54 0.30 0.77 0.04
N HIS A 55 -0.38 1.75 -0.55
CA HIS A 55 -1.31 2.63 0.14
C HIS A 55 -2.71 2.50 -0.44
N CYS A 56 -3.68 2.33 0.45
CA CYS A 56 -5.09 2.38 0.14
C CYS A 56 -5.70 3.58 0.91
N PRO A 57 -6.08 4.67 0.21
CA PRO A 57 -6.66 5.86 0.85
C PRO A 57 -8.01 5.60 1.53
N CYS A 58 -8.78 4.61 1.06
CA CYS A 58 -10.05 4.21 1.64
C CYS A 58 -10.10 2.68 1.70
N TRP A 59 -9.46 2.14 2.73
CA TRP A 59 -9.48 0.69 2.98
C TRP A 59 -10.78 0.26 3.66
N PHE A 60 -11.33 1.12 4.51
CA PHE A 60 -12.62 0.93 5.16
C PHE A 60 -13.30 2.28 5.33
N SER A 61 -14.60 2.35 5.04
CA SER A 61 -15.43 3.52 5.30
C SER A 61 -16.83 3.09 5.71
N MET A 62 -17.47 3.85 6.59
CA MET A 62 -18.87 3.66 6.95
C MET A 62 -19.72 4.68 6.16
N PRO A 63 -20.84 4.31 5.53
CA PRO A 63 -21.65 5.25 4.74
C PRO A 63 -22.31 6.37 5.58
N ASP A 64 -22.57 6.08 6.86
CA ASP A 64 -23.34 6.95 7.76
C ASP A 64 -22.46 7.76 8.72
N ASP A 65 -21.13 7.63 8.63
CA ASP A 65 -20.16 8.31 9.48
C ASP A 65 -19.01 8.80 8.60
N ASP A 66 -18.43 9.97 8.88
CA ASP A 66 -17.24 10.50 8.18
C ASP A 66 -15.96 9.72 8.56
N PHE A 67 -16.13 8.47 8.99
CA PHE A 67 -15.08 7.56 9.39
C PHE A 67 -14.49 6.87 8.15
N VAL A 68 -13.30 7.30 7.77
CA VAL A 68 -12.45 6.67 6.76
C VAL A 68 -11.21 6.10 7.43
N THR A 69 -10.83 4.88 7.07
CA THR A 69 -9.56 4.26 7.46
C THR A 69 -8.70 4.06 6.23
N GLN A 70 -7.50 4.64 6.26
CA GLN A 70 -6.44 4.38 5.29
C GLN A 70 -5.62 3.18 5.72
N HIS A 71 -5.05 2.46 4.76
CA HIS A 71 -4.16 1.34 5.02
C HIS A 71 -2.85 1.50 4.26
N ILE A 72 -1.72 1.35 4.96
CA ILE A 72 -0.38 1.31 4.39
C ILE A 72 0.26 -0.04 4.70
N GLU A 73 0.73 -0.72 3.66
CA GLU A 73 1.63 -1.86 3.75
C GLU A 73 3.05 -1.43 3.38
N ILE A 74 4.03 -1.88 4.16
CA ILE A 74 5.45 -1.63 3.92
C ILE A 74 6.12 -2.99 3.82
N ARG A 75 6.86 -3.22 2.73
CA ARG A 75 7.63 -4.44 2.49
C ARG A 75 9.06 -4.10 2.14
N SER A 76 10.03 -4.71 2.80
CA SER A 76 11.41 -4.71 2.32
C SER A 76 11.62 -5.81 1.28
N GLN A 77 12.29 -5.48 0.18
CA GLN A 77 12.82 -6.52 -0.70
C GLN A 77 13.90 -7.30 0.07
N ASP A 78 13.84 -8.62 -0.03
CA ASP A 78 14.65 -9.59 0.73
C ASP A 78 14.28 -9.80 2.21
N LYS A 79 13.13 -9.31 2.67
CA LYS A 79 12.68 -9.47 4.08
C LYS A 79 13.69 -8.93 5.09
N ARG A 80 14.49 -7.94 4.67
CA ARG A 80 15.43 -7.22 5.52
C ARG A 80 14.67 -6.63 6.71
N LEU A 81 15.28 -6.73 7.89
CA LEU A 81 14.77 -6.13 9.11
C LEU A 81 14.61 -4.62 8.92
N LEU A 82 13.54 -4.07 9.48
CA LEU A 82 13.30 -2.64 9.54
C LEU A 82 13.10 -2.22 11.01
N PRO A 83 13.34 -0.95 11.37
CA PRO A 83 13.07 -0.46 12.73
C PRO A 83 11.64 -0.74 13.20
N ILE A 84 10.72 -0.76 12.23
CA ILE A 84 9.29 -0.92 12.45
C ILE A 84 8.83 -2.39 12.35
N THR A 85 9.65 -3.32 11.84
CA THR A 85 9.26 -4.73 11.69
C THR A 85 10.46 -5.69 11.66
N GLU A 86 10.29 -6.83 12.33
CA GLU A 86 11.29 -7.90 12.38
C GLU A 86 11.18 -8.90 11.22
N THR A 87 10.18 -8.78 10.35
CA THR A 87 9.96 -9.72 9.24
C THR A 87 10.14 -9.06 7.88
N GLY A 88 10.39 -7.75 7.86
CA GLY A 88 10.38 -6.95 6.65
C GLY A 88 8.98 -6.60 6.13
N TYR A 89 7.91 -6.98 6.84
CA TYR A 89 6.54 -6.60 6.52
C TYR A 89 5.88 -5.84 7.68
N ARG A 90 5.22 -4.72 7.39
CA ARG A 90 4.34 -4.03 8.34
C ARG A 90 3.05 -3.58 7.67
N SER A 91 1.93 -3.81 8.34
CA SER A 91 0.62 -3.25 8.02
C SER A 91 0.29 -2.16 9.05
N HIS A 92 -0.15 -1.01 8.57
CA HIS A 92 -0.48 0.15 9.38
C HIS A 92 -1.79 0.78 8.94
N PHE A 93 -2.67 1.05 9.89
CA PHE A 93 -3.98 1.65 9.67
C PHE A 93 -4.00 3.05 10.28
N MET A 94 -4.53 4.01 9.53
CA MET A 94 -4.68 5.40 9.98
C MET A 94 -6.12 5.83 9.80
N ASN A 95 -6.65 6.57 10.77
CA ASN A 95 -8.04 7.04 10.74
C ASN A 95 -8.06 8.48 10.20
N GLY A 96 -9.08 8.78 9.40
CA GLY A 96 -9.27 10.06 8.73
C GLY A 96 -8.71 10.09 7.32
N ASP A 97 -9.39 10.82 6.45
CA ASP A 97 -8.92 11.18 5.10
C ASP A 97 -7.71 12.12 5.16
N GLU A 98 -7.62 12.96 6.18
CA GLU A 98 -6.49 13.87 6.42
C GLU A 98 -5.28 13.23 7.13
N ALA A 99 -5.25 11.91 7.34
CA ALA A 99 -4.20 11.24 8.11
C ALA A 99 -2.77 11.46 7.57
N LEU A 100 -2.63 11.79 6.28
CA LEU A 100 -1.35 12.08 5.62
C LEU A 100 -1.18 13.58 5.29
N ALA A 101 -2.05 14.46 5.80
CA ALA A 101 -2.02 15.88 5.45
C ALA A 101 -0.70 16.58 5.84
N GLU A 102 -0.07 16.17 6.95
CA GLU A 102 1.24 16.68 7.38
C GLU A 102 2.39 16.30 6.43
N PHE A 103 2.17 15.33 5.56
CA PHE A 103 3.12 14.81 4.58
C PHE A 103 2.68 15.13 3.14
N ASP A 104 1.91 16.19 2.92
CA ASP A 104 1.37 16.56 1.61
C ASP A 104 0.53 15.45 0.94
N ASN A 105 -0.08 14.57 1.75
CA ASN A 105 -0.75 13.34 1.32
C ASN A 105 0.17 12.33 0.60
N ASP A 106 1.48 12.38 0.84
CA ASP A 106 2.45 11.43 0.32
C ASP A 106 2.70 10.26 1.30
N PRO A 107 2.24 9.04 0.98
CA PRO A 107 2.50 7.88 1.81
C PRO A 107 4.00 7.51 1.87
N VAL A 108 4.80 7.86 0.85
CA VAL A 108 6.24 7.58 0.84
C VAL A 108 6.95 8.46 1.85
N ALA A 109 6.68 9.77 1.85
CA ALA A 109 7.23 10.71 2.83
C ALA A 109 6.93 10.29 4.28
N PHE A 110 5.67 9.91 4.55
CA PHE A 110 5.28 9.39 5.87
C PHE A 110 6.09 8.15 6.27
N VAL A 111 6.21 7.15 5.39
CA VAL A 111 6.93 5.91 5.68
C VAL A 111 8.42 6.16 5.92
N LEU A 112 9.06 7.01 5.12
CA LEU A 112 10.47 7.34 5.29
C LEU A 112 10.72 8.07 6.61
N TRP A 113 9.90 9.06 6.93
CA TRP A 113 9.97 9.74 8.24
C TRP A 113 9.78 8.76 9.40
N TRP A 114 8.80 7.86 9.30
CA TRP A 114 8.52 6.89 10.35
C TRP A 114 9.69 5.93 10.57
N LEU A 115 10.33 5.47 9.49
CA LEU A 115 11.54 4.65 9.56
C LEU A 115 12.69 5.42 10.22
N ASP A 116 12.90 6.68 9.85
CA ASP A 116 13.95 7.53 10.44
C ASP A 116 13.73 7.77 11.93
N GLU A 117 12.50 8.06 12.37
CA GLU A 117 12.17 8.21 13.79
C GLU A 117 12.38 6.91 14.56
N ALA A 118 11.89 5.78 14.03
CA ALA A 118 12.05 4.48 14.67
C ALA A 118 13.52 4.03 14.71
N ALA A 119 14.34 4.43 13.73
CA ALA A 119 15.76 4.12 13.69
C ALA A 119 16.60 4.86 14.76
N LYS A 120 16.03 5.84 15.45
CA LYS A 120 16.72 6.53 16.55
C LYS A 120 16.85 5.66 17.80
N ASP A 121 16.03 4.62 17.94
CA ASP A 121 16.08 3.70 19.08
C ASP A 121 17.47 3.04 19.19
N PRO A 122 18.16 3.16 20.34
CA PRO A 122 19.44 2.49 20.58
C PRO A 122 19.38 0.97 20.41
N LEU A 123 18.25 0.34 20.73
CA LEU A 123 18.07 -1.10 20.55
C LEU A 123 18.06 -1.48 19.06
N TRP A 124 17.39 -0.67 18.23
CA TRP A 124 17.42 -0.84 16.78
C TRP A 124 18.84 -0.73 16.25
N LYS A 125 19.59 0.31 16.65
CA LYS A 125 20.97 0.52 16.18
C LYS A 125 21.85 -0.69 16.47
N ARG A 126 21.72 -1.28 17.66
CA ARG A 126 22.43 -2.50 18.02
C ARG A 126 22.01 -3.68 17.14
N LYS A 127 20.71 -3.90 16.95
CA LYS A 127 20.19 -4.98 16.10
C LYS A 127 20.63 -4.84 14.65
N ALA A 128 20.60 -3.62 14.11
CA ALA A 128 21.05 -3.33 12.75
C ALA A 128 22.56 -3.57 12.58
N GLU A 129 23.36 -3.25 13.60
CA GLU A 129 24.80 -3.54 13.57
C GLU A 129 25.08 -5.05 13.68
N ASP A 130 24.37 -5.76 14.56
CA ASP A 130 24.48 -7.22 14.71
C ASP A 130 24.11 -7.96 13.41
N ASP A 131 23.09 -7.47 12.68
CA ASP A 131 22.69 -7.97 11.37
C ASP A 131 23.75 -7.71 10.30
N ARG A 132 24.36 -6.51 10.28
CA ARG A 132 25.43 -6.13 9.34
C ARG A 132 26.72 -6.92 9.57
N GLN A 133 27.08 -7.17 10.82
CA GLN A 133 28.31 -7.87 11.18
C GLN A 133 28.17 -9.40 11.03
N GLY A 134 26.97 -9.91 10.76
CA GLY A 134 26.70 -11.35 10.62
C GLY A 134 27.10 -12.07 11.90
N SER A 135 26.30 -11.90 12.96
CA SER A 135 26.54 -12.42 14.31
C SER A 135 27.37 -13.73 14.35
N LEU A 136 28.65 -13.56 14.69
CA LEU A 136 29.60 -14.63 15.02
C LEU A 136 29.33 -15.05 16.47
N PHE A 137 28.28 -15.83 16.70
CA PHE A 137 28.26 -16.70 17.87
C PHE A 137 29.24 -17.85 17.68
#